data_AF-A0A6F9XJR0-F1
#
_entry.id   AF-A0A6F9XJR0-F1
#
_cell.length_a   1.000
_cell.length_b   1.000
_cell.length_c   1.000
_cell.angle_alpha   90.00
_cell.angle_beta   90.00
_cell.angle_gamma   90.00
#
_symmetry.space_group_name_H-M   'P 1'
#
loop_
_entity.id
_entity.type
_entity.pdbx_description
1 polymer ?
#
loop_
_entity_poly.entity_id
_entity_poly.type
_entity_poly.pdbx_seq_one_letter_code
_entity_poly.pdbx_strand_id
1 'polypeptide(L)'
;MPTIEIDKRYPYQHKNSLMKLIEWKQAIFDVLCNDDDISRLLFYPTKDALSKSVLTEEQKYDLVGTHIIDGRFRPQTVEKQISWIGVDIANWNPQETFHQFSQRFGMGYINFYIFCDMEIQETYNGSRRDLIASRLYDLFQDKSGLGIGHTQLENFDVLYDQNNKFGGYIEQFKMWDLR
;
A
#
# COMPACT_ATOMS: atom_id res chain seq x y z
N MET A 1 -26.21 -12.53 -6.86
CA MET A 1 -24.81 -12.90 -6.55
C MET A 1 -24.26 -13.61 -7.77
N PRO A 2 -23.13 -13.18 -8.36
CA PRO A 2 -22.56 -13.88 -9.50
C PRO A 2 -21.85 -15.15 -9.03
N THR A 3 -22.13 -16.25 -9.73
CA THR A 3 -21.55 -17.57 -9.48
C THR A 3 -20.14 -17.60 -10.06
N ILE A 4 -19.14 -17.82 -9.21
CA ILE A 4 -17.75 -17.99 -9.66
C ILE A 4 -17.64 -19.34 -10.36
N GLU A 5 -17.38 -19.34 -11.66
CA GLU A 5 -17.08 -20.56 -12.43
C GLU A 5 -15.71 -21.11 -12.02
N ILE A 6 -15.69 -22.36 -11.57
CA ILE A 6 -14.48 -23.05 -11.10
C ILE A 6 -13.70 -23.53 -12.34
N ASP A 7 -12.49 -23.00 -12.55
CA ASP A 7 -11.56 -23.49 -13.58
C ASP A 7 -11.19 -24.96 -13.29
N LYS A 8 -11.63 -25.85 -14.19
CA LYS A 8 -11.51 -27.31 -14.07
C LYS A 8 -10.06 -27.82 -14.10
N ARG A 9 -9.06 -26.97 -14.35
CA ARG A 9 -7.64 -27.35 -14.35
C ARG A 9 -7.07 -27.59 -12.95
N TYR A 10 -7.73 -27.10 -11.89
CA TYR A 10 -7.26 -27.24 -10.51
C TYR A 10 -8.35 -27.85 -9.62
N PRO A 11 -8.47 -29.19 -9.55
CA PRO A 11 -9.60 -29.88 -8.91
C PRO A 11 -9.65 -29.74 -7.37
N TYR A 12 -8.61 -29.15 -6.76
CA TYR A 12 -8.56 -28.83 -5.33
C TYR A 12 -8.32 -27.33 -5.13
N GLN A 13 -9.32 -26.50 -5.42
CA GLN A 13 -9.27 -25.09 -5.02
C GLN A 13 -9.55 -24.99 -3.52
N HIS A 14 -8.49 -25.00 -2.71
CA HIS A 14 -8.60 -24.65 -1.29
C HIS A 14 -9.06 -23.20 -1.18
N LYS A 15 -10.31 -22.95 -0.78
CA LYS A 15 -10.75 -21.60 -0.40
C LYS A 15 -10.03 -21.18 0.89
N ASN A 16 -8.89 -20.52 0.75
CA ASN A 16 -8.18 -19.91 1.87
C ASN A 16 -7.99 -18.41 1.65
N SER A 17 -7.67 -17.71 2.73
CA SER A 17 -7.42 -16.27 2.72
C SER A 17 -6.26 -15.85 1.82
N LEU A 18 -5.28 -16.72 1.55
CA LEU A 18 -4.15 -16.42 0.66
C LEU A 18 -4.60 -16.19 -0.79
N MET A 19 -5.71 -16.81 -1.23
CA MET A 19 -6.27 -16.57 -2.56
C MET A 19 -6.80 -15.14 -2.74
N LYS A 20 -7.06 -14.41 -1.65
CA LYS A 20 -7.58 -13.04 -1.68
C LYS A 20 -6.49 -11.96 -1.64
N LEU A 21 -5.21 -12.34 -1.53
CA LEU A 21 -4.09 -11.40 -1.47
C LEU A 21 -4.06 -10.46 -2.69
N ILE A 22 -4.36 -10.98 -3.88
CA ILE A 22 -4.41 -10.18 -5.12
C ILE A 22 -5.53 -9.14 -5.02
N GLU A 23 -6.74 -9.56 -4.63
CA GLU A 23 -7.90 -8.68 -4.49
C GLU A 23 -7.63 -7.55 -3.49
N TRP A 24 -6.94 -7.83 -2.38
CA TRP A 24 -6.61 -6.80 -1.40
C TRP A 24 -5.51 -5.86 -1.84
N LYS A 25 -4.46 -6.37 -2.48
CA LYS A 25 -3.43 -5.50 -3.04
C LYS A 25 -4.04 -4.56 -4.06
N GLN A 26 -4.95 -5.05 -4.91
CA GLN A 26 -5.71 -4.21 -5.82
C GLN A 26 -6.55 -3.17 -5.08
N ALA A 27 -7.31 -3.56 -4.05
CA ALA A 27 -8.09 -2.60 -3.25
C ALA A 27 -7.22 -1.54 -2.56
N ILE A 28 -6.03 -1.92 -2.08
CA ILE A 28 -5.07 -0.98 -1.50
C ILE A 28 -4.55 -0.02 -2.57
N PHE A 29 -4.13 -0.53 -3.73
CA PHE A 29 -3.67 0.30 -4.85
C PHE A 29 -4.75 1.27 -5.33
N ASP A 30 -6.00 0.81 -5.43
CA ASP A 30 -7.15 1.64 -5.80
C ASP A 30 -7.37 2.77 -4.79
N VAL A 31 -7.24 2.50 -3.48
CA VAL A 31 -7.32 3.56 -2.47
C VAL A 31 -6.20 4.58 -2.64
N LEU A 32 -4.97 4.12 -2.88
CA LEU A 32 -3.80 4.99 -2.97
C LEU A 32 -3.83 5.87 -4.22
N CYS A 33 -4.12 5.30 -5.40
CA CYS A 33 -4.09 6.05 -6.66
C CYS A 33 -5.26 7.03 -6.78
N ASN A 34 -6.39 6.74 -6.14
CA ASN A 34 -7.57 7.60 -6.17
C ASN A 34 -7.53 8.72 -5.12
N ASP A 35 -6.63 8.67 -4.15
CA ASP A 35 -6.44 9.77 -3.21
C ASP A 35 -5.72 10.95 -3.87
N ASP A 36 -6.38 12.11 -3.90
CA ASP A 36 -5.88 13.28 -4.62
C ASP A 36 -4.58 13.84 -4.03
N ASP A 37 -4.36 13.71 -2.72
CA ASP A 37 -3.17 14.24 -2.06
C ASP A 37 -1.98 13.30 -2.27
N ILE A 38 -2.17 11.99 -2.06
CA ILE A 38 -1.13 11.00 -2.40
C ILE A 38 -0.77 11.09 -3.88
N SER A 39 -1.75 11.06 -4.78
CA SER A 39 -1.48 11.06 -6.23
C SER A 39 -0.69 12.29 -6.67
N ARG A 40 -1.03 13.49 -6.16
CA ARG A 40 -0.25 14.72 -6.41
C ARG A 40 1.15 14.66 -5.84
N LEU A 41 1.31 14.22 -4.59
CA LEU A 41 2.61 14.12 -3.92
C LEU A 41 3.54 13.09 -4.57
N LEU A 42 2.99 12.07 -5.22
CA LEU A 42 3.76 11.11 -6.00
C LEU A 42 4.11 11.63 -7.39
N PHE A 43 3.16 12.29 -8.07
CA PHE A 43 3.31 12.67 -9.47
C PHE A 43 4.10 13.97 -9.68
N TYR A 44 3.90 14.99 -8.84
CA TYR A 44 4.50 16.31 -9.04
C TYR A 44 5.76 16.48 -8.18
N PRO A 45 6.98 16.54 -8.76
CA PRO A 45 8.24 16.66 -7.99
C PRO A 45 8.51 18.07 -7.46
N THR A 46 7.51 18.94 -7.40
CA THR A 46 7.67 20.36 -7.04
C THR A 46 7.13 20.66 -5.65
N LYS A 47 7.58 21.78 -5.04
CA LYS A 47 7.18 22.17 -3.67
C LYS A 47 5.69 22.48 -3.51
N ASP A 48 5.03 22.84 -4.59
CA ASP A 48 3.60 23.18 -4.69
C ASP A 48 2.71 21.99 -5.08
N ALA A 49 3.19 20.75 -4.94
CA ALA A 49 2.50 19.55 -5.40
C ALA A 49 1.01 19.48 -4.99
N LEU A 50 0.69 19.77 -3.73
CA LEU A 50 -0.68 19.75 -3.20
C LEU A 50 -1.60 20.83 -3.79
N SER A 51 -1.03 21.92 -4.29
CA SER A 51 -1.77 23.04 -4.89
C SER A 51 -2.09 22.82 -6.37
N LYS A 52 -1.52 21.79 -6.99
CA LYS A 52 -1.69 21.51 -8.42
C LYS A 52 -3.05 20.87 -8.70
N SER A 53 -3.41 20.85 -10.00
CA SER A 53 -4.61 20.18 -10.47
C SER A 53 -4.66 18.73 -9.98
N VAL A 54 -5.87 18.25 -9.66
CA VAL A 54 -6.09 16.81 -9.46
C VAL A 54 -5.68 16.07 -10.74
N LEU A 55 -5.06 14.90 -10.57
CA LEU A 55 -4.70 14.04 -11.70
C LEU A 55 -5.96 13.53 -12.39
N THR A 56 -5.87 13.38 -13.72
CA THR A 56 -6.90 12.66 -14.48
C THR A 56 -6.92 11.18 -14.12
N GLU A 57 -8.03 10.49 -14.38
CA GLU A 57 -8.15 9.04 -14.11
C GLU A 57 -7.06 8.20 -14.79
N GLU A 58 -6.68 8.57 -16.02
CA GLU A 58 -5.58 7.91 -16.74
C GLU A 58 -4.24 8.10 -16.02
N GLN A 59 -3.95 9.33 -15.57
CA GLN A 59 -2.74 9.62 -14.80
C GLN A 59 -2.72 8.92 -13.44
N LYS A 60 -3.88 8.80 -12.78
CA LYS A 60 -4.00 8.06 -11.51
C LYS A 60 -3.70 6.58 -11.73
N TYR A 61 -4.25 5.98 -12.79
CA TYR A 61 -3.97 4.59 -13.14
C TYR A 61 -2.49 4.36 -13.45
N ASP A 62 -1.86 5.28 -14.19
CA ASP A 62 -0.43 5.22 -14.51
C ASP A 62 0.49 5.29 -13.27
N LEU A 63 0.01 5.78 -12.12
CA LEU A 63 0.77 5.71 -10.88
C LEU A 63 1.00 4.25 -10.43
N VAL A 64 0.08 3.34 -10.72
CA VAL A 64 0.23 1.93 -10.38
C VAL A 64 1.29 1.30 -11.29
N GLY A 65 2.28 0.65 -10.67
CA GLY A 65 3.45 0.10 -11.36
C GLY A 65 4.56 1.13 -11.62
N THR A 66 4.30 2.43 -11.47
CA THR A 66 5.33 3.48 -11.59
C THR A 66 5.69 4.12 -10.25
N HIS A 67 4.72 4.62 -9.48
CA HIS A 67 4.92 5.27 -8.18
C HIS A 67 4.25 4.50 -7.04
N ILE A 68 3.32 3.60 -7.34
CA ILE A 68 2.73 2.66 -6.38
C ILE A 68 3.10 1.26 -6.85
N ILE A 69 3.93 0.55 -6.10
CA ILE A 69 4.54 -0.72 -6.54
C ILE A 69 4.31 -1.84 -5.53
N ASP A 70 4.35 -3.08 -6.03
CA ASP A 70 4.37 -4.27 -5.17
C ASP A 70 5.80 -4.50 -4.64
N GLY A 71 5.93 -4.60 -3.32
CA GLY A 71 7.20 -4.78 -2.64
C GLY A 71 7.97 -3.48 -2.44
N ARG A 72 9.28 -3.61 -2.20
CA ARG A 72 10.13 -2.53 -1.69
C ARG A 72 11.09 -1.96 -2.74
N PHE A 73 11.40 -2.76 -3.75
CA PHE A 73 12.52 -2.50 -4.65
C PHE A 73 12.05 -1.97 -6.00
N ARG A 74 12.66 -0.86 -6.42
CA ARG A 74 12.51 -0.32 -7.78
C ARG A 74 13.90 -0.23 -8.45
N PRO A 75 14.14 -0.92 -9.58
CA PRO A 75 15.47 -1.05 -10.18
C PRO A 75 16.05 0.24 -10.82
N GLN A 76 15.26 1.31 -11.03
CA GLN A 76 15.67 2.49 -11.82
C GLN A 76 15.48 3.83 -11.09
N THR A 77 15.71 3.87 -9.78
CA THR A 77 15.49 5.08 -8.96
C THR A 77 16.60 6.12 -9.07
N VAL A 78 17.78 5.78 -9.60
CA VAL A 78 18.97 6.65 -9.51
C VAL A 78 18.87 7.90 -10.42
N GLU A 79 18.13 7.88 -11.52
CA GLU A 79 18.15 8.95 -12.53
C GLU A 79 17.01 9.96 -12.45
N LYS A 80 15.93 9.67 -11.71
CA LYS A 80 14.75 10.54 -11.66
C LYS A 80 14.47 10.99 -10.23
N GLN A 81 14.21 12.29 -10.04
CA GLN A 81 13.69 12.84 -8.79
C GLN A 81 12.22 12.42 -8.64
N ILE A 82 11.96 11.43 -7.80
CA ILE A 82 10.63 10.80 -7.68
C ILE A 82 10.31 10.47 -6.23
N SER A 83 9.04 10.23 -5.97
CA SER A 83 8.56 9.61 -4.73
C SER A 83 7.73 8.37 -5.08
N TRP A 84 7.80 7.32 -4.27
CA TRP A 84 6.97 6.12 -4.49
C TRP A 84 6.56 5.49 -3.17
N ILE A 85 5.48 4.71 -3.24
CA ILE A 85 4.99 3.87 -2.16
C ILE A 85 5.12 2.42 -2.62
N GLY A 86 5.93 1.65 -1.91
CA GLY A 86 5.91 0.20 -1.99
C GLY A 86 4.86 -0.37 -1.06
N VAL A 87 4.15 -1.43 -1.48
CA VAL A 87 3.16 -2.12 -0.65
C VAL A 87 3.52 -3.59 -0.57
N ASP A 88 3.56 -4.13 0.63
CA ASP A 88 3.74 -5.57 0.86
C ASP A 88 2.74 -6.10 1.89
N ILE A 89 2.31 -7.36 1.72
CA ILE A 89 1.44 -8.05 2.68
C ILE A 89 2.22 -9.23 3.24
N ALA A 90 2.46 -9.24 4.56
CA ALA A 90 3.40 -10.15 5.20
C ALA A 90 2.85 -10.80 6.49
N ASN A 91 3.59 -11.81 6.95
CA ASN A 91 3.39 -12.56 8.20
C ASN A 91 1.93 -13.00 8.42
N TRP A 92 1.37 -13.65 7.41
CA TRP A 92 0.02 -14.18 7.44
C TRP A 92 -0.07 -15.42 8.34
N ASN A 93 -0.79 -15.30 9.46
CA ASN A 93 -1.04 -16.40 10.39
C ASN A 93 -2.49 -16.85 10.24
N PRO A 94 -2.78 -18.06 9.73
CA PRO A 94 -4.14 -18.58 9.73
C PRO A 94 -4.61 -18.80 11.18
N GLN A 95 -5.88 -18.50 11.47
CA GLN A 95 -6.43 -18.71 12.81
C GLN A 95 -6.54 -20.22 13.07
N GLU A 96 -5.73 -20.73 14.00
CA GLU A 96 -5.81 -22.13 14.44
C GLU A 96 -7.00 -22.31 15.38
N THR A 97 -8.02 -23.03 14.93
CA THR A 97 -9.04 -23.60 15.83
C THR A 97 -8.76 -25.07 16.03
N PHE A 98 -8.93 -25.54 17.27
CA PHE A 98 -8.32 -26.73 17.84
C PHE A 98 -8.28 -28.01 16.97
N HIS A 99 -9.14 -28.23 15.96
CA HIS A 99 -9.12 -29.47 15.15
C HIS A 99 -9.15 -29.29 13.61
N GLN A 100 -9.12 -28.07 13.06
CA GLN A 100 -9.06 -27.86 11.59
C GLN A 100 -8.41 -26.50 11.30
N PHE A 101 -7.51 -26.44 10.31
CA PHE A 101 -7.10 -25.16 9.70
C PHE A 101 -8.38 -24.42 9.32
N SER A 102 -8.71 -23.36 10.05
CA SER A 102 -9.94 -22.64 9.76
C SER A 102 -9.79 -21.98 8.39
N GLN A 103 -10.84 -22.04 7.57
CA GLN A 103 -10.93 -21.22 6.36
C GLN A 103 -11.17 -19.73 6.71
N ARG A 104 -11.14 -19.39 8.01
CA ARG A 104 -11.49 -18.10 8.58
C ARG A 104 -10.23 -17.32 8.93
N PHE A 105 -10.36 -16.02 8.83
CA PHE A 105 -9.25 -15.10 8.76
C PHE A 105 -8.42 -15.09 10.03
N GLY A 106 -7.10 -15.11 9.85
CA GLY A 106 -6.16 -14.81 10.90
C GLY A 106 -5.35 -13.55 10.59
N MET A 107 -4.46 -13.21 11.51
CA MET A 107 -3.74 -11.94 11.57
C MET A 107 -2.65 -11.83 10.49
N GLY A 108 -2.44 -10.63 9.96
CA GLY A 108 -1.33 -10.33 9.04
C GLY A 108 -0.95 -8.86 9.09
N TYR A 109 -0.04 -8.43 8.20
CA TYR A 109 0.41 -7.04 8.16
C TYR A 109 0.44 -6.49 6.75
N ILE A 110 0.03 -5.23 6.59
CA ILE A 110 0.32 -4.40 5.42
C ILE A 110 1.54 -3.57 5.77
N ASN A 111 2.52 -3.53 4.88
CA ASN A 111 3.67 -2.64 5.01
C ASN A 111 3.63 -1.64 3.86
N PHE A 112 3.63 -0.35 4.20
CA PHE A 112 3.84 0.75 3.27
C PHE A 112 5.28 1.23 3.38
N TYR A 113 6.02 1.15 2.29
CA TYR A 113 7.37 1.67 2.15
C TYR A 113 7.32 3.00 1.42
N ILE A 114 7.41 4.09 2.17
CA ILE A 114 7.37 5.44 1.63
C ILE A 114 8.80 5.83 1.29
N PHE A 115 9.04 6.22 0.04
CA PHE A 115 10.32 6.71 -0.42
C PHE A 115 10.16 8.04 -1.12
N CYS A 116 10.96 9.04 -0.75
CA CYS A 116 11.03 10.33 -1.41
C CYS A 116 12.49 10.64 -1.73
N ASP A 117 12.76 11.13 -2.95
CA ASP A 117 14.07 11.71 -3.27
C ASP A 117 14.29 12.92 -2.35
N MET A 118 15.45 12.95 -1.69
CA MET A 118 15.80 14.02 -0.75
C MET A 118 15.81 15.40 -1.42
N GLU A 119 16.05 15.48 -2.73
CA GLU A 119 16.06 16.75 -3.48
C GLU A 119 14.67 17.38 -3.63
N ILE A 120 13.60 16.58 -3.54
CA ILE A 120 12.20 17.03 -3.68
C ILE A 120 11.38 16.86 -2.40
N GLN A 121 12.06 16.51 -1.30
CA GLN A 121 11.40 16.24 -0.02
C GLN A 121 10.68 17.47 0.52
N GLU A 122 11.19 18.68 0.30
CA GLU A 122 10.54 19.89 0.80
C GLU A 122 9.29 20.26 -0.03
N THR A 123 8.19 20.54 0.67
CA THR A 123 6.98 21.15 0.10
C THR A 123 6.64 22.42 0.88
N TYR A 124 5.72 23.24 0.35
CA TYR A 124 5.21 24.40 1.09
C TYR A 124 4.42 24.03 2.35
N ASN A 125 3.99 22.78 2.48
CA ASN A 125 3.16 22.29 3.58
C ASN A 125 3.93 21.39 4.55
N GLY A 126 5.25 21.23 4.37
CA GLY A 126 6.10 20.38 5.18
C GLY A 126 6.92 19.39 4.35
N SER A 127 7.41 18.34 5.01
CA SER A 127 8.17 17.27 4.36
C SER A 127 7.23 16.33 3.61
N ARG A 128 7.54 16.05 2.34
CA ARG A 128 6.76 15.19 1.43
C ARG A 128 6.51 13.81 2.02
N ARG A 129 7.55 13.18 2.57
CA ARG A 129 7.43 11.86 3.22
C ARG A 129 6.50 11.90 4.45
N ASP A 130 6.49 13.01 5.19
CA ASP A 130 5.65 13.20 6.38
C ASP A 130 4.18 13.39 5.97
N LEU A 131 3.95 14.15 4.89
CA LEU A 131 2.61 14.36 4.32
C LEU A 131 2.03 13.05 3.77
N ILE A 132 2.83 12.26 3.05
CA ILE A 132 2.41 10.93 2.57
C ILE A 132 2.11 9.99 3.74
N ALA A 133 2.98 9.95 4.75
CA ALA A 133 2.80 9.14 5.96
C ALA A 133 1.50 9.49 6.69
N SER A 134 1.29 10.76 7.00
CA SER A 134 0.05 11.23 7.64
C SER A 134 -1.19 10.86 6.84
N ARG A 135 -1.13 10.95 5.50
CA ARG A 135 -2.27 10.62 4.66
C ARG A 135 -2.54 9.11 4.61
N LEU A 136 -1.50 8.29 4.60
CA LEU A 136 -1.63 6.84 4.71
C LEU A 136 -2.26 6.42 6.04
N TYR A 137 -1.84 7.03 7.14
CA TYR A 137 -2.47 6.84 8.44
C TYR A 137 -3.97 7.14 8.38
N ASP A 138 -4.38 8.30 7.88
CA ASP A 138 -5.80 8.64 7.77
C ASP A 138 -6.59 7.69 6.85
N LEU A 139 -5.96 7.19 5.80
CA LEU A 139 -6.59 6.31 4.82
C LEU A 139 -6.74 4.87 5.29
N PHE A 140 -5.92 4.41 6.24
CA PHE A 140 -5.85 3.00 6.63
C PHE A 140 -6.04 2.75 8.13
N GLN A 141 -5.91 3.75 9.01
CA GLN A 141 -6.23 3.58 10.42
C GLN A 141 -7.73 3.32 10.60
N ASP A 142 -8.05 2.28 11.39
CA ASP A 142 -9.42 1.85 11.73
C ASP A 142 -10.33 1.56 10.53
N LYS A 143 -9.75 1.42 9.33
CA LYS A 143 -10.51 1.14 8.13
C LYS A 143 -11.05 -0.28 8.15
N SER A 144 -12.29 -0.41 7.72
CA SER A 144 -12.95 -1.69 7.50
C SER A 144 -13.37 -1.81 6.05
N GLY A 145 -13.49 -3.05 5.55
CA GLY A 145 -14.10 -3.30 4.24
C GLY A 145 -13.16 -3.19 3.04
N LEU A 146 -11.84 -3.06 3.23
CA LEU A 146 -10.84 -3.23 2.16
C LEU A 146 -10.60 -4.71 1.79
N GLY A 147 -11.63 -5.55 1.95
CA GLY A 147 -11.52 -7.02 1.89
C GLY A 147 -10.73 -7.64 3.06
N ILE A 148 -10.11 -6.80 3.89
CA ILE A 148 -9.27 -7.09 5.04
C ILE A 148 -10.00 -6.53 6.26
N GLY A 149 -10.14 -7.30 7.34
CA GLY A 149 -10.94 -6.99 8.53
C GLY A 149 -10.84 -5.55 9.06
N HIS A 150 -10.08 -5.34 10.13
CA HIS A 150 -9.75 -4.02 10.67
C HIS A 150 -8.23 -3.81 10.58
N THR A 151 -7.83 -2.59 10.26
CA THR A 151 -6.43 -2.17 10.18
C THR A 151 -6.08 -1.20 11.31
N GLN A 152 -4.93 -1.41 11.95
CA GLN A 152 -4.37 -0.49 12.95
C GLN A 152 -2.87 -0.39 12.78
N LEU A 153 -2.33 0.82 12.91
CA LEU A 153 -0.88 1.02 12.92
C LEU A 153 -0.23 0.22 14.07
N GLU A 154 0.72 -0.64 13.73
CA GLU A 154 1.49 -1.45 14.68
C GLU A 154 2.94 -0.97 14.79
N ASN A 155 3.55 -0.55 13.67
CA ASN A 155 4.91 -0.05 13.67
C ASN A 155 5.10 1.13 12.71
N PHE A 156 6.00 2.04 13.08
CA PHE A 156 6.42 3.18 12.28
C PHE A 156 7.94 3.34 12.45
N ASP A 157 8.69 3.24 11.35
CA ASP A 157 10.15 3.32 11.38
C ASP A 157 10.69 4.15 10.22
N VAL A 158 11.93 4.62 10.34
CA VAL A 158 12.60 5.42 9.31
C VAL A 158 13.26 4.51 8.28
N LEU A 159 13.19 4.92 7.02
CA LEU A 159 13.75 4.19 5.89
C LEU A 159 14.67 5.09 5.08
N TYR A 160 15.89 4.61 4.82
CA TYR A 160 16.81 5.22 3.87
C TYR A 160 17.30 4.18 2.88
N ASP A 161 17.48 4.60 1.63
CA ASP A 161 18.03 3.75 0.57
C ASP A 161 19.01 4.54 -0.30
N GLN A 162 19.86 3.81 -1.03
CA GLN A 162 20.83 4.33 -2.00
C GLN A 162 21.72 5.44 -1.44
N ASN A 163 22.48 5.14 -0.38
CA ASN A 163 23.33 6.11 0.32
C ASN A 163 22.59 7.38 0.75
N ASN A 164 21.36 7.22 1.26
CA ASN A 164 20.48 8.31 1.71
C ASN A 164 20.02 9.26 0.60
N LYS A 165 20.11 8.87 -0.67
CA LYS A 165 19.47 9.62 -1.76
C LYS A 165 17.94 9.60 -1.61
N PHE A 166 17.41 8.49 -1.11
CA PHE A 166 16.00 8.36 -0.77
C PHE A 166 15.83 8.24 0.74
N GLY A 167 14.91 9.03 1.27
CA GLY A 167 14.52 9.00 2.66
C GLY A 167 13.01 8.88 2.80
N GLY A 168 12.56 8.27 3.89
CA GLY A 168 11.15 7.99 4.09
C GLY A 168 10.87 7.17 5.32
N TYR A 169 9.80 6.38 5.25
CA TYR A 169 9.26 5.64 6.39
C TYR A 169 8.78 4.25 5.99
N ILE A 170 8.71 3.36 6.97
CA ILE A 170 7.91 2.13 6.91
C ILE A 170 6.73 2.33 7.85
N GLU A 171 5.52 2.27 7.30
CA GLU A 171 4.30 2.15 8.12
C GLU A 171 3.77 0.73 8.03
N GLN A 172 3.68 0.06 9.16
CA GLN A 172 3.12 -1.28 9.25
C GLN A 172 1.76 -1.23 9.92
N PHE A 173 0.74 -1.66 9.20
CA PHE A 173 -0.61 -1.83 9.71
C PHE A 173 -0.86 -3.30 9.97
N LYS A 174 -1.21 -3.64 11.20
CA LYS A 174 -1.76 -4.95 11.53
C LYS A 174 -3.15 -5.06 10.96
N MET A 175 -3.41 -6.20 10.36
CA MET A 175 -4.71 -6.62 9.87
C MET A 175 -5.20 -7.75 10.75
N TRP A 176 -6.44 -7.66 11.22
CA TRP A 176 -7.09 -8.81 11.85
C TRP A 176 -8.59 -8.78 11.56
N ASP A 177 -9.18 -9.96 11.47
CA ASP A 177 -10.63 -10.13 11.43
C ASP A 177 -11.07 -10.72 12.78
N LEU A 178 -12.01 -10.07 13.46
CA LEU A 178 -12.58 -10.56 14.72
C LEU A 178 -13.85 -11.40 14.49
N ARG A 179 -14.24 -11.68 13.24
CA ARG A 179 -15.51 -12.35 12.89
C ARG A 179 -15.44 -13.88 12.88
#